data_AF-A0A2N0VEN8-F1
#
_entry.id   AF-A0A2N0VEN8-F1
#
_cell.length_a   1.000
_cell.length_b   1.000
_cell.length_c   1.000
_cell.angle_alpha   90.00
_cell.angle_beta   90.00
_cell.angle_gamma   90.00
#
_symmetry.space_group_name_H-M   'P 1'
#
loop_
_entity.id
_entity.type
_entity.pdbx_description
1 polymer ?
#
loop_
_entity_poly.entity_id
_entity_poly.type
_entity_poly.pdbx_seq_one_letter_code
_entity_poly.pdbx_strand_id
1 'polypeptide(L)'
;MCEISLKPGQEWLLSLTETEEGDFFINTCSYASLIKTSDGNLVREEINNRRVSHLQQLKRLIPNLKRPFVIEEKTGNLNEFLSTQSFTKTEETTAHYLIHFNSNLKIQEIVTQSGLGENFDQKLIDYVNYETEWEIHTRFNHEPGETDLIRYLLSIHVENNSPRILKQF
;
A
#
# COMPACT_ATOMS: atom_id res chain seq x y z
N MET A 1 -8.88 13.32 18.17
CA MET A 1 -8.54 14.75 18.07
C MET A 1 -7.30 14.83 17.20
N CYS A 2 -7.43 15.23 15.94
CA CYS A 2 -6.41 15.07 14.90
C CYS A 2 -6.16 16.39 14.14
N GLU A 3 -6.22 17.52 14.85
CA GLU A 3 -5.86 18.81 14.27
C GLU A 3 -4.33 18.92 14.19
N ILE A 4 -3.84 19.21 12.99
CA ILE A 4 -2.41 19.38 12.74
C ILE A 4 -2.16 20.86 12.48
N SER A 5 -1.33 21.48 13.32
CA SER A 5 -0.89 22.85 13.12
C SER A 5 0.22 22.90 12.08
N LEU A 6 -0.07 23.50 10.93
CA LEU A 6 0.89 23.70 9.85
C LEU A 6 1.66 25.00 10.05
N LYS A 7 2.98 24.96 9.83
CA LYS A 7 3.81 26.17 9.79
C LYS A 7 4.23 26.48 8.35
N PRO A 8 4.31 27.77 7.97
CA PRO A 8 4.85 28.17 6.68
C PRO A 8 6.24 27.56 6.44
N GLY A 9 6.48 27.10 5.21
CA GLY A 9 7.76 26.51 4.80
C GLY A 9 7.93 25.02 5.13
N GLN A 10 6.95 24.37 5.75
CA GLN A 10 6.96 22.91 5.93
C GLN A 10 6.52 22.16 4.67
N GLU A 11 7.09 20.98 4.45
CA GLU A 11 6.62 20.04 3.41
C GLU A 11 5.98 18.82 4.10
N TRP A 12 4.82 18.38 3.60
CA TRP A 12 4.03 17.30 4.20
C TRP A 12 3.59 16.29 3.14
N LEU A 13 3.57 15.01 3.51
CA LEU A 13 2.89 13.95 2.77
C LEU A 13 1.48 13.80 3.35
N LEU A 14 0.46 13.90 2.50
CA LEU A 14 -0.94 13.77 2.88
C LEU A 14 -1.60 12.64 2.09
N SER A 15 -2.27 11.74 2.78
CA SER A 15 -3.23 10.81 2.20
C SER A 15 -4.62 11.41 2.32
N LEU A 16 -5.17 11.88 1.21
CA LEU A 16 -6.47 12.53 1.14
C LEU A 16 -7.52 11.56 0.62
N THR A 17 -8.76 11.74 1.07
CA THR A 17 -9.92 11.05 0.50
C THR A 17 -10.65 12.03 -0.40
N GLU A 18 -10.90 11.62 -1.64
CA GLU A 18 -11.73 12.36 -2.59
C GLU A 18 -13.21 12.07 -2.31
N THR A 19 -14.03 13.11 -2.27
CA THR A 19 -15.50 12.98 -2.17
C THR A 19 -16.09 12.58 -3.52
N GLU A 20 -17.36 12.18 -3.52
CA GLU A 20 -18.13 11.97 -4.75
C GLU A 20 -18.22 13.23 -5.62
N GLU A 21 -18.04 14.41 -5.02
CA GLU A 21 -18.07 15.72 -5.69
C GLU A 21 -16.69 16.14 -6.24
N GLY A 22 -15.65 15.34 -6.01
CA GLY A 22 -14.27 15.62 -6.45
C GLY A 22 -13.47 16.54 -5.50
N ASP A 23 -14.01 16.81 -4.31
CA ASP A 23 -13.32 17.58 -3.28
C ASP A 23 -12.40 16.68 -2.46
N PHE A 24 -11.25 17.20 -2.05
CA PHE A 24 -10.33 16.49 -1.16
C PHE A 24 -10.42 17.06 0.24
N PHE A 25 -10.70 16.21 1.23
CA PHE A 25 -10.69 16.61 2.63
C PHE A 25 -9.72 15.78 3.46
N ILE A 26 -9.11 16.43 4.44
CA ILE A 26 -8.28 15.80 5.47
C ILE A 26 -9.24 15.33 6.56
N ASN A 27 -9.48 14.03 6.64
CA ASN A 27 -10.31 13.44 7.68
C ASN A 27 -9.46 12.95 8.87
N THR A 28 -10.12 12.51 9.93
CA THR A 28 -9.47 12.03 11.17
C THR A 28 -8.62 10.77 10.99
N CYS A 29 -8.72 10.10 9.84
CA CYS A 29 -7.90 8.96 9.42
C CYS A 29 -6.94 9.30 8.26
N SER A 30 -6.95 10.55 7.77
CA SER A 30 -6.03 11.00 6.74
C SER A 30 -4.63 10.98 7.28
N TYR A 31 -3.80 10.15 6.68
CA TYR A 31 -2.43 9.98 7.08
C TYR A 31 -1.62 11.21 6.67
N ALA A 32 -1.17 12.01 7.64
CA ALA A 32 -0.35 13.19 7.42
C ALA A 32 1.03 12.99 8.07
N SER A 33 2.10 13.21 7.31
CA SER A 33 3.48 13.10 7.81
C SER A 33 4.31 14.29 7.37
N LEU A 34 4.88 14.99 8.35
CA LEU A 34 5.83 16.08 8.11
C LEU A 34 7.10 15.49 7.47
N ILE A 35 7.42 15.96 6.26
CA ILE A 35 8.61 15.57 5.50
C ILE A 35 9.79 16.46 5.91
N LYS A 36 9.53 17.78 5.94
CA LYS A 36 10.56 18.80 6.11
C LYS A 36 10.06 19.95 6.98
N THR A 37 10.85 20.33 7.97
CA THR A 37 10.59 21.50 8.82
C THR A 37 10.80 22.81 8.06
N SER A 38 10.27 23.89 8.63
CA SER A 38 10.37 25.25 8.08
C SER A 38 11.81 25.79 7.94
N ASP A 39 12.75 25.24 8.70
CA ASP A 39 14.19 25.55 8.62
C ASP A 39 14.93 24.69 7.58
N GLY A 40 14.21 23.84 6.84
CA GLY A 40 14.73 23.01 5.76
C GLY A 40 15.21 21.62 6.17
N ASN A 41 15.20 21.29 7.47
CA ASN A 41 15.64 19.99 7.97
C ASN A 41 14.60 18.88 7.69
N LEU A 42 15.05 17.67 7.38
CA LEU A 42 14.17 16.51 7.24
C LEU A 42 13.85 15.93 8.62
N VAL A 43 12.56 15.72 8.91
CA VAL A 43 12.12 15.33 10.27
C VAL A 43 12.32 13.85 10.56
N ARG A 44 12.26 13.01 9.52
CA ARG A 44 12.48 11.55 9.56
C ARG A 44 12.89 11.08 8.17
N GLU A 45 14.12 11.41 7.80
CA GLU A 45 14.65 11.23 6.44
C GLU A 45 14.39 9.82 5.89
N GLU A 46 14.72 8.75 6.62
CA GLU A 46 14.56 7.38 6.12
C GLU A 46 13.10 6.95 5.90
N ILE A 47 12.22 7.12 6.89
CA ILE A 47 10.83 6.66 6.77
C ILE A 47 10.09 7.44 5.68
N ASN A 48 10.31 8.75 5.61
CA ASN A 48 9.66 9.59 4.61
C ASN A 48 10.25 9.36 3.21
N ASN A 49 11.57 9.21 3.08
CA ASN A 49 12.20 8.86 1.80
C ASN A 49 11.75 7.48 1.32
N ARG A 50 11.63 6.48 2.21
CA ARG A 50 11.08 5.16 1.85
C ARG A 50 9.65 5.29 1.32
N ARG A 51 8.79 6.07 1.96
CA ARG A 51 7.40 6.29 1.53
C ARG A 51 7.31 7.03 0.20
N VAL A 52 8.10 8.09 0.02
CA VAL A 52 8.14 8.86 -1.23
C VAL A 52 8.70 8.01 -2.36
N SER A 53 9.80 7.29 -2.14
CA SER A 53 10.39 6.34 -3.10
C SER A 53 9.36 5.26 -3.49
N HIS A 54 8.66 4.72 -2.49
CA HIS A 54 7.61 3.73 -2.70
C HIS A 54 6.45 4.28 -3.56
N LEU A 55 5.98 5.51 -3.28
CA LEU A 55 4.96 6.20 -4.08
C LEU A 55 5.43 6.49 -5.51
N GLN A 56 6.68 6.91 -5.68
CA GLN A 56 7.27 7.14 -7.01
C GLN A 56 7.35 5.84 -7.81
N GLN A 57 7.75 4.75 -7.17
CA GLN A 57 7.77 3.42 -7.78
C GLN A 57 6.36 2.97 -8.17
N LEU A 58 5.37 3.18 -7.30
CA LEU A 58 3.96 2.94 -7.59
C LEU A 58 3.48 3.69 -8.82
N LYS A 59 3.74 5.00 -8.89
CA LYS A 59 3.38 5.85 -10.04
C LYS A 59 4.04 5.37 -11.33
N ARG A 60 5.26 4.83 -11.26
CA ARG A 60 5.99 4.28 -12.41
C ARG A 60 5.43 2.94 -12.86
N LEU A 61 5.11 2.05 -11.92
CA LEU A 61 4.63 0.69 -12.19
C LEU A 61 3.16 0.67 -12.63
N ILE A 62 2.35 1.59 -12.08
CA ILE A 62 0.92 1.66 -12.34
C ILE A 62 0.59 3.11 -12.78
N PRO A 63 0.83 3.45 -14.05
CA PRO A 63 0.49 4.77 -14.56
C PRO A 63 -1.01 5.02 -14.41
N ASN A 64 -1.37 6.22 -13.96
CA ASN A 64 -2.76 6.63 -13.69
C ASN A 64 -3.46 5.80 -12.60
N LEU A 65 -2.72 5.35 -11.58
CA LEU A 65 -3.31 4.78 -10.37
C LEU A 65 -4.26 5.80 -9.72
N LYS A 66 -5.54 5.68 -10.05
CA LYS A 66 -6.67 6.35 -9.41
C LYS A 66 -7.61 5.24 -8.99
N ARG A 67 -7.95 5.17 -7.70
CA ARG A 67 -8.93 4.21 -7.22
C ARG A 67 -9.93 4.92 -6.33
N PRO A 68 -11.21 4.90 -6.69
CA PRO A 68 -12.27 5.45 -5.85
C PRO A 68 -12.71 4.45 -4.76
N PHE A 69 -12.00 3.32 -4.61
CA PHE A 69 -12.29 2.25 -3.65
C PHE A 69 -11.02 1.61 -3.08
N VAL A 70 -11.18 0.92 -1.95
CA VAL A 70 -10.10 0.22 -1.24
C VAL A 70 -10.39 -1.28 -1.28
N ILE A 71 -9.36 -2.08 -1.56
CA ILE A 71 -9.43 -3.55 -1.53
C ILE A 71 -8.76 -4.03 -0.26
N GLU A 72 -9.42 -4.95 0.45
CA GLU A 72 -8.89 -5.56 1.67
C GLU A 72 -9.18 -7.06 1.75
N GLU A 73 -8.48 -7.73 2.67
CA GLU A 73 -8.67 -9.15 2.94
C GLU A 73 -9.99 -9.33 3.69
N LYS A 74 -10.93 -10.07 3.09
CA LYS A 74 -12.16 -10.52 3.74
C LYS A 74 -11.90 -11.73 4.62
N THR A 75 -11.06 -12.65 4.13
CA THR A 75 -10.61 -13.84 4.85
C THR A 75 -9.11 -13.99 4.68
N GLY A 76 -8.49 -14.81 5.52
CA GLY A 76 -7.04 -14.85 5.66
C GLY A 76 -6.53 -13.66 6.48
N ASN A 77 -5.23 -13.66 6.73
CA ASN A 77 -4.54 -12.63 7.49
C ASN A 77 -3.08 -12.61 7.02
N LEU A 78 -2.77 -11.75 6.05
CA LEU A 78 -1.41 -11.65 5.50
C LEU A 78 -0.40 -11.31 6.60
N ASN A 79 -0.76 -10.50 7.61
CA ASN A 79 0.16 -10.20 8.70
C ASN A 79 0.51 -11.45 9.52
N GLU A 80 -0.48 -12.29 9.81
CA GLU A 80 -0.28 -13.56 10.50
C GLU A 80 0.55 -14.51 9.64
N PHE A 81 0.20 -14.69 8.36
CA PHE A 81 1.00 -15.47 7.41
C PHE A 81 2.46 -15.03 7.41
N LEU A 82 2.72 -13.72 7.26
CA LEU A 82 4.07 -13.16 7.24
C LEU A 82 4.82 -13.40 8.55
N SER A 83 4.13 -13.33 9.70
CA SER A 83 4.74 -13.59 11.01
C SER A 83 5.23 -15.04 11.19
N THR A 84 4.66 -15.99 10.45
CA THR A 84 5.11 -17.40 10.44
C THR A 84 6.31 -17.65 9.53
N GLN A 85 6.66 -16.69 8.66
CA GLN A 85 7.75 -16.84 7.71
C GLN A 85 9.08 -16.47 8.35
N SER A 86 10.13 -17.25 8.05
CA SER A 86 11.49 -16.95 8.46
C SER A 86 12.22 -16.22 7.34
N PHE A 87 12.66 -14.99 7.62
CA PHE A 87 13.47 -14.20 6.69
C PHE A 87 14.94 -14.37 7.07
N THR A 88 15.75 -14.80 6.12
CA THR A 88 17.20 -15.02 6.29
C THR A 88 18.04 -13.79 5.94
N LYS A 89 17.43 -12.73 5.39
CA LYS A 89 18.13 -11.50 5.04
C LYS A 89 18.22 -10.54 6.22
N THR A 90 19.45 -10.23 6.60
CA THR A 90 19.84 -9.16 7.55
C THR A 90 19.79 -7.76 6.93
N GLU A 91 19.51 -7.64 5.64
CA GLU A 91 19.42 -6.37 4.93
C GLU A 91 17.95 -5.97 4.76
N GLU A 92 17.67 -4.69 5.01
CA GLU A 92 16.36 -4.09 4.76
C GLU A 92 16.00 -4.23 3.29
N THR A 93 14.88 -4.87 3.02
CA THR A 93 14.46 -5.16 1.65
C THR A 93 12.98 -4.93 1.48
N THR A 94 12.59 -4.51 0.28
CA THR A 94 11.19 -4.30 -0.07
C THR A 94 10.84 -5.13 -1.29
N ALA A 95 9.80 -5.96 -1.15
CA ALA A 95 9.20 -6.71 -2.24
C ALA A 95 7.86 -6.10 -2.65
N HIS A 96 7.55 -6.27 -3.92
CA HIS A 96 6.40 -5.68 -4.58
C HIS A 96 5.75 -6.73 -5.48
N TYR A 97 4.45 -6.94 -5.27
CA TYR A 97 3.62 -7.88 -6.01
C TYR A 97 2.42 -7.13 -6.55
N LEU A 98 2.24 -7.15 -7.87
CA LEU A 98 1.09 -6.55 -8.52
C LEU A 98 0.05 -7.63 -8.76
N ILE A 99 -1.06 -7.54 -8.02
CA ILE A 99 -2.19 -8.45 -8.12
C ILE A 99 -3.20 -7.86 -9.10
N HIS A 100 -3.63 -8.64 -10.08
CA HIS A 100 -4.68 -8.31 -11.02
C HIS A 100 -5.94 -9.09 -10.65
N PHE A 101 -7.02 -8.38 -10.39
CA PHE A 101 -8.34 -8.95 -10.16
C PHE A 101 -9.26 -8.72 -11.37
N ASN A 102 -10.22 -9.62 -11.54
CA ASN A 102 -11.40 -9.36 -12.36
C ASN A 102 -12.44 -8.53 -11.58
N SER A 103 -13.55 -8.19 -12.23
CA SER A 103 -14.67 -7.44 -11.64
C SER A 103 -15.33 -8.12 -10.43
N ASN A 104 -15.15 -9.43 -10.25
CA ASN A 104 -15.64 -10.20 -9.10
C ASN A 104 -14.59 -10.36 -7.98
N LEU A 105 -13.51 -9.57 -8.02
CA LEU A 105 -12.40 -9.62 -7.06
C LEU A 105 -11.70 -10.99 -7.00
N LYS A 106 -11.76 -11.77 -8.08
CA LYS A 106 -10.95 -12.99 -8.23
C LYS A 106 -9.64 -12.66 -8.91
N ILE A 107 -8.55 -13.19 -8.35
CA ILE A 107 -7.21 -12.98 -8.87
C ILE A 107 -7.09 -13.66 -10.24
N GLN A 108 -6.70 -12.89 -11.24
CA GLN A 108 -6.34 -13.35 -12.58
C GLN A 108 -4.84 -13.62 -12.70
N GLU A 109 -4.03 -12.78 -12.05
CA GLU A 109 -2.58 -12.82 -12.14
C GLU A 109 -1.93 -12.16 -10.92
N ILE A 110 -0.76 -12.65 -10.52
CA ILE A 110 0.13 -11.97 -9.57
C ILE A 110 1.49 -11.82 -10.25
N VAL A 111 1.93 -10.57 -10.47
CA VAL A 111 3.22 -10.25 -11.08
C VAL A 111 4.20 -9.82 -10.00
N THR A 112 5.26 -10.60 -9.79
CA THR A 112 6.37 -10.25 -8.90
C THR A 112 7.24 -9.18 -9.56
N GLN A 113 7.20 -7.96 -9.04
CA GLN A 113 8.01 -6.82 -9.52
C GLN A 113 9.39 -6.82 -8.87
N SER A 114 9.43 -7.10 -7.56
CA SER A 114 10.64 -7.42 -6.81
C SER A 114 10.28 -8.42 -5.71
N GLY A 115 11.03 -9.52 -5.61
CA GLY A 115 10.76 -10.60 -4.67
C GLY A 115 11.68 -10.59 -3.44
N LEU A 116 11.32 -11.38 -2.43
CA LEU A 116 12.20 -11.69 -1.28
C LEU A 116 12.95 -13.02 -1.47
N GLY A 117 12.65 -13.75 -2.54
CA GLY A 117 13.32 -14.97 -2.95
C GLY A 117 12.30 -16.02 -3.39
N GLU A 118 12.62 -16.77 -4.43
CA GLU A 118 11.69 -17.65 -5.16
C GLU A 118 10.81 -18.53 -4.26
N ASN A 119 11.39 -19.15 -3.22
CA ASN A 119 10.63 -19.99 -2.28
C ASN A 119 9.63 -19.19 -1.43
N PHE A 120 10.00 -18.00 -0.96
CA PHE A 120 9.07 -17.13 -0.24
C PHE A 120 8.00 -16.57 -1.18
N ASP A 121 8.42 -16.10 -2.35
CA ASP A 121 7.55 -15.47 -3.33
C ASP A 121 6.45 -16.45 -3.77
N GLN A 122 6.79 -17.72 -4.02
CA GLN A 122 5.81 -18.75 -4.36
C GLN A 122 4.82 -19.02 -3.21
N LYS A 123 5.30 -19.14 -1.97
CA LYS A 123 4.42 -19.35 -0.80
C LYS A 123 3.45 -18.19 -0.60
N LEU A 124 3.92 -16.96 -0.80
CA LEU A 124 3.07 -15.78 -0.72
C LEU A 124 2.01 -15.80 -1.83
N ILE A 125 2.42 -16.11 -3.07
CA ILE A 125 1.50 -16.22 -4.22
C ILE A 125 0.44 -17.28 -3.95
N ASP A 126 0.83 -18.46 -3.46
CA ASP A 126 -0.10 -19.54 -3.13
C ASP A 126 -1.07 -19.11 -2.03
N TYR A 127 -0.56 -18.50 -0.95
CA TYR A 127 -1.39 -18.01 0.14
C TYR A 127 -2.41 -16.95 -0.35
N VAL A 128 -1.95 -15.99 -1.15
CA VAL A 128 -2.80 -14.92 -1.68
C VAL A 128 -3.85 -15.46 -2.66
N ASN A 129 -3.50 -16.46 -3.47
CA ASN A 129 -4.41 -17.05 -4.46
C ASN A 129 -5.47 -17.97 -3.84
N TYR A 130 -5.10 -18.74 -2.82
CA TYR A 130 -5.93 -19.86 -2.36
C TYR A 130 -6.47 -19.70 -0.95
N GLU A 131 -5.79 -18.94 -0.08
CA GLU A 131 -6.14 -18.80 1.34
C GLU A 131 -6.71 -17.42 1.69
N THR A 132 -6.83 -16.53 0.70
CA THR A 132 -7.29 -15.15 0.89
C THR A 132 -8.50 -14.85 -0.01
N GLU A 133 -9.61 -14.43 0.59
CA GLU A 133 -10.70 -13.76 -0.13
C GLU A 133 -10.54 -12.25 -0.01
N TRP A 134 -10.97 -11.53 -1.05
CA TRP A 134 -10.84 -10.08 -1.15
C TRP A 134 -12.21 -9.42 -1.24
N GLU A 135 -12.34 -8.24 -0.64
CA GLU A 135 -13.54 -7.42 -0.73
C GLU A 135 -13.20 -5.94 -0.93
N ILE A 136 -14.19 -5.17 -1.36
CA ILE A 136 -14.10 -3.72 -1.40
C ILE A 136 -14.58 -3.17 -0.07
N HIS A 137 -13.73 -2.36 0.57
CA HIS A 137 -14.11 -1.68 1.79
C HIS A 137 -15.19 -0.64 1.47
N THR A 138 -16.40 -0.90 1.97
CA THR A 138 -17.65 -0.17 1.68
C THR A 138 -17.72 1.26 2.20
N ARG A 139 -16.67 1.78 2.85
CA ARG A 139 -16.62 3.20 3.27
C ARG A 139 -16.39 4.16 2.09
N PHE A 140 -16.00 3.63 0.94
CA PHE A 140 -15.80 4.38 -0.28
C PHE A 140 -16.88 3.92 -1.27
N ASN A 141 -17.92 4.75 -1.47
CA ASN A 141 -19.18 4.42 -2.16
C ASN A 141 -19.06 4.14 -3.67
N HIS A 142 -17.86 3.84 -4.19
CA HIS A 142 -17.65 3.55 -5.59
C HIS A 142 -17.38 2.06 -5.80
N GLU A 143 -18.26 1.41 -6.53
CA GLU A 143 -18.00 0.06 -7.04
C GLU A 143 -17.17 0.15 -8.34
N PRO A 144 -16.21 -0.76 -8.56
CA PRO A 144 -15.50 -0.85 -9.83
C PRO A 144 -16.47 -1.15 -10.97
N GLY A 145 -16.27 -0.53 -12.14
CA GLY A 145 -17.04 -0.86 -13.34
C GLY A 145 -16.72 -2.28 -13.83
N GLU A 146 -17.65 -2.92 -14.54
CA GLU A 146 -17.50 -4.30 -15.04
C GLU A 146 -16.27 -4.51 -15.95
N THR A 147 -15.73 -3.44 -16.53
CA THR A 147 -14.56 -3.46 -17.42
C THR A 147 -13.24 -3.08 -16.75
N ASP A 148 -13.26 -2.73 -15.48
CA ASP A 148 -12.07 -2.24 -14.80
C ASP A 148 -11.16 -3.42 -14.43
N LEU A 149 -9.94 -3.41 -14.99
CA LEU A 149 -8.85 -4.23 -14.49
C LEU A 149 -8.45 -3.67 -13.12
N ILE A 150 -8.95 -4.31 -12.08
CA ILE A 150 -8.67 -3.92 -10.70
C ILE A 150 -7.27 -4.41 -10.37
N ARG A 151 -6.34 -3.48 -10.27
CA ARG A 151 -4.96 -3.78 -9.85
C ARG A 151 -4.84 -3.56 -8.35
N TYR A 152 -3.91 -4.23 -7.68
CA TYR A 152 -3.55 -4.00 -6.28
C TYR A 152 -2.06 -4.22 -6.08
N LEU A 153 -1.37 -3.28 -5.44
CA LEU A 153 0.05 -3.47 -5.13
C LEU A 153 0.19 -3.92 -3.69
N LEU A 154 0.56 -5.18 -3.50
CA LEU A 154 1.01 -5.67 -2.22
C LEU A 154 2.51 -5.38 -2.08
N SER A 155 2.88 -4.62 -1.05
CA SER A 155 4.27 -4.33 -0.75
C SER A 155 4.64 -4.83 0.63
N ILE A 156 5.74 -5.57 0.72
CA ILE A 156 6.24 -6.14 1.97
C ILE A 156 7.62 -5.56 2.22
N HIS A 157 7.74 -4.84 3.33
CA HIS A 157 9.00 -4.34 3.82
C HIS A 157 9.50 -5.25 4.94
N VAL A 158 10.73 -5.74 4.83
CA VAL A 158 11.35 -6.55 5.89
C VAL A 158 12.46 -5.73 6.52
N GLU A 159 12.35 -5.50 7.82
CA GLU A 159 13.33 -4.80 8.64
C GLU A 159 13.60 -5.67 9.88
N ASN A 160 14.87 -6.00 10.16
CA ASN A 160 15.26 -6.83 11.31
C ASN A 160 14.44 -8.15 11.42
N ASN A 161 14.31 -8.89 10.31
CA ASN A 161 13.49 -10.10 10.19
C ASN A 161 11.99 -9.92 10.52
N SER A 162 11.52 -8.68 10.60
CA SER A 162 10.12 -8.36 10.88
C SER A 162 9.46 -7.84 9.61
N PRO A 163 8.67 -8.67 8.91
CA PRO A 163 7.92 -8.21 7.74
C PRO A 163 6.80 -7.26 8.17
N ARG A 164 6.56 -6.23 7.36
CA ARG A 164 5.45 -5.29 7.50
C ARG A 164 4.83 -5.05 6.14
N ILE A 165 3.50 -5.09 6.10
CA ILE A 165 2.77 -4.75 4.88
C ILE A 165 2.72 -3.23 4.74
N LEU A 166 3.25 -2.73 3.63
CA LEU A 166 3.01 -1.38 3.16
C LEU A 166 1.79 -1.45 2.23
N LYS A 167 0.59 -1.47 2.81
CA LYS A 167 -0.65 -1.39 2.02
C LYS A 167 -0.73 0.01 1.43
N GLN A 168 -0.86 0.12 0.12
CA GLN A 168 -1.26 1.37 -0.53
C GLN A 168 -2.47 1.13 -1.43
N PHE A 169 -3.42 2.05 -1.30
CA PHE A 169 -4.73 2.07 -1.94
C PHE A 169 -4.62 2.10 -3.46
#